data_AF-A0AB38BVL6-F1
#
_entry.id   AF-A0AB38BVL6-F1
#
_cell.length_a   1.000
_cell.length_b   1.000
_cell.length_c   1.000
_cell.angle_alpha   90.00
_cell.angle_beta   90.00
_cell.angle_gamma   90.00
#
_symmetry.space_group_name_H-M   'P 1'
#
loop_
_entity.id
_entity.type
_entity.pdbx_description
1 polymer ?
#
loop_
_entity_poly.entity_id
_entity_poly.type
_entity_poly.pdbx_seq_one_letter_code
_entity_poly.pdbx_strand_id
1 'polypeptide(L)'
;MLEQARANPTLEKLDEIAEYLGLDLLTMVALAIAAQGDELPSEVLQRTALKVREFEETGGWALVEEQFSEGKLVKRSQGKPRRPLNAESVKALKAQGLDRKTIAEKLGLARSTVQKYWNS
;
A
#
# COMPACT_ATOMS: atom_id res chain seq x y z
N MET A 1 -17.55 31.02 -8.24
CA MET A 1 -17.39 29.63 -8.67
C MET A 1 -17.13 28.81 -7.41
N LEU A 2 -18.11 28.00 -6.99
CA LEU A 2 -17.92 26.97 -5.96
C LEU A 2 -17.12 25.83 -6.58
N GLU A 3 -15.79 25.95 -6.60
CA GLU A 3 -14.95 24.75 -6.56
C GLU A 3 -14.89 24.31 -5.10
N GLN A 4 -15.86 23.49 -4.68
CA GLN A 4 -15.66 22.68 -3.49
C GLN A 4 -14.55 21.69 -3.81
N ALA A 5 -13.32 22.07 -3.48
CA ALA A 5 -12.23 21.13 -3.29
C ALA A 5 -12.76 20.01 -2.39
N ARG A 6 -12.80 18.79 -2.92
CA ARG A 6 -12.98 17.57 -2.13
C ARG A 6 -11.78 17.49 -1.18
N ALA A 7 -11.84 18.21 -0.07
CA ALA A 7 -10.88 18.08 1.00
C ALA A 7 -11.16 16.71 1.61
N ASN A 8 -10.30 15.73 1.31
CA ASN A 8 -10.30 14.49 2.07
C ASN A 8 -9.82 14.88 3.48
N PRO A 9 -10.66 14.79 4.53
CA PRO A 9 -10.19 15.06 5.88
C PRO A 9 -9.04 14.10 6.20
N THR A 10 -7.97 14.61 6.82
CA THR A 10 -6.93 13.75 7.39
C THR A 10 -7.53 12.99 8.57
N LEU A 11 -6.89 11.88 8.95
CA LEU A 11 -7.32 11.11 10.13
C LEU A 11 -7.33 11.99 11.39
N GLU A 12 -6.34 12.87 11.53
CA GLU A 12 -6.22 13.85 12.62
C GLU A 12 -7.42 14.81 12.65
N LYS A 13 -7.87 15.30 11.49
CA LYS A 13 -9.04 16.19 11.42
C LYS A 13 -10.33 15.46 11.75
N LEU A 14 -10.42 14.17 11.40
CA LEU A 14 -11.57 13.36 11.78
C LEU A 14 -11.59 13.08 13.29
N ASP A 15 -10.43 12.89 13.90
CA ASP A 15 -10.25 12.70 15.35
C ASP A 15 -10.65 13.96 16.13
N GLU A 16 -10.17 15.14 15.72
CA GLU A 16 -10.59 16.44 16.31
C GLU A 16 -12.11 16.63 16.27
N ILE A 17 -12.76 16.23 15.16
CA ILE A 17 -14.23 16.32 15.02
C ILE A 17 -14.92 15.33 15.96
N ALA A 18 -14.42 14.09 16.06
CA ALA A 18 -14.96 13.08 16.97
C ALA A 18 -14.89 13.58 18.42
N GLU A 19 -13.74 14.09 18.85
CA GLU A 19 -13.55 14.66 20.18
C GLU A 19 -14.52 15.81 20.46
N TYR A 20 -14.69 16.73 19.50
CA TYR A 20 -15.64 17.83 19.64
C TYR A 20 -17.09 17.37 19.83
N LEU A 21 -17.45 16.21 19.24
CA LEU A 21 -18.75 15.57 19.39
C LEU A 21 -18.85 14.68 20.65
N GLY A 22 -17.79 14.58 21.45
CA GLY A 22 -17.73 13.73 22.63
C GLY A 22 -17.65 12.23 22.30
N LEU A 23 -17.14 11.89 21.13
CA LEU A 23 -16.98 10.52 20.63
C LEU A 23 -15.49 10.23 20.44
N ASP A 24 -15.10 8.96 20.56
CA ASP A 24 -13.81 8.52 20.03
C ASP A 24 -13.88 8.34 18.50
N LEU A 25 -12.72 8.40 17.85
CA LEU A 25 -12.60 8.27 16.40
C LEU A 25 -13.24 6.99 15.85
N LEU A 26 -13.09 5.85 16.53
CA LEU A 26 -13.63 4.58 16.05
C LEU A 26 -15.16 4.59 16.10
N THR A 27 -15.74 5.17 17.16
CA THR A 27 -17.19 5.40 17.24
C THR A 27 -17.68 6.31 16.10
N MET A 28 -16.99 7.42 15.83
CA MET A 28 -17.35 8.31 14.72
C MET A 28 -17.27 7.61 13.36
N VAL A 29 -16.23 6.81 13.12
CA VAL A 29 -16.07 6.02 11.88
C VAL A 29 -17.17 4.97 11.74
N ALA A 30 -17.50 4.25 12.82
CA ALA A 30 -18.56 3.25 12.80
C ALA A 30 -19.93 3.86 12.47
N LEU A 31 -20.25 5.01 13.08
CA LEU A 31 -21.47 5.77 12.78
C LEU A 31 -21.51 6.25 11.32
N ALA A 32 -20.41 6.78 10.81
CA ALA A 32 -20.32 7.26 9.43
C ALA A 32 -20.50 6.13 8.40
N ILE A 33 -19.92 4.95 8.65
CA ILE A 33 -20.08 3.78 7.79
C ILE A 33 -21.51 3.24 7.86
N ALA A 34 -22.08 3.13 9.06
CA ALA A 34 -23.46 2.70 9.26
C ALA A 34 -24.44 3.64 8.53
N ALA A 35 -24.24 4.95 8.63
CA ALA A 35 -25.08 5.95 7.97
C ALA A 35 -25.01 5.92 6.42
N GLN A 36 -23.97 5.32 5.84
CA GLN A 36 -23.85 5.14 4.38
C GLN A 36 -24.52 3.84 3.90
N GLY A 37 -24.84 2.93 4.81
CA GLY A 37 -25.45 1.64 4.52
C GLY A 37 -26.80 1.46 5.21
N ASP A 38 -27.23 0.21 5.28
CA ASP A 38 -28.42 -0.24 6.01
C ASP A 38 -28.01 -1.15 7.19
N GLU A 39 -26.83 -0.91 7.75
CA GLU A 39 -26.25 -1.66 8.87
C GLU A 39 -26.33 -0.81 10.15
N LEU A 40 -26.55 -1.45 11.30
CA LEU A 40 -26.38 -0.80 12.60
C LEU A 40 -24.89 -0.60 12.90
N PRO A 41 -24.51 0.47 13.64
CA PRO A 41 -23.11 0.69 14.04
C PRO A 41 -22.49 -0.51 14.78
N SER A 42 -23.29 -1.23 15.57
CA SER A 42 -22.85 -2.45 16.26
C SER A 42 -22.48 -3.58 15.31
N GLU A 43 -23.17 -3.72 14.17
CA GLU A 43 -22.89 -4.73 13.16
C GLU A 43 -21.60 -4.40 12.40
N VAL A 44 -21.38 -3.12 12.10
CA VAL A 44 -20.11 -2.62 11.53
C VAL A 44 -18.94 -2.96 12.44
N LEU A 45 -19.07 -2.74 13.75
CA LEU A 45 -18.03 -3.05 14.73
C LEU A 45 -17.76 -4.56 14.82
N GLN A 46 -18.80 -5.40 14.87
CA GLN A 46 -18.65 -6.86 14.92
C GLN A 46 -17.90 -7.39 13.69
N ARG A 47 -18.30 -6.96 12.48
CA ARG A 47 -17.62 -7.34 11.25
C ARG A 47 -16.17 -6.84 11.21
N THR A 48 -15.92 -5.65 11.73
CA THR A 48 -14.55 -5.09 11.81
C THR A 48 -13.68 -5.90 12.75
N ALA A 49 -14.19 -6.28 13.93
CA ALA A 49 -13.47 -7.13 14.88
C ALA A 49 -13.08 -8.48 14.28
N LEU A 50 -13.97 -9.11 13.50
CA LEU A 50 -13.64 -10.36 12.78
C LEU A 50 -12.49 -10.18 11.78
N LYS A 51 -12.50 -9.08 11.01
CA LYS A 51 -11.42 -8.78 10.05
C LYS A 51 -10.09 -8.47 10.72
N VAL A 52 -10.11 -7.75 11.85
CA VAL A 52 -8.90 -7.49 12.64
C VAL A 52 -8.31 -8.81 13.13
N ARG A 53 -9.15 -9.72 13.63
CA ARG A 53 -8.71 -11.04 14.08
C ARG A 53 -8.12 -11.88 12.95
N GLU A 54 -8.75 -11.90 11.78
CA GLU A 54 -8.21 -12.57 10.58
C GLU A 54 -6.84 -11.97 10.18
N PHE A 55 -6.71 -10.65 10.24
CA PHE A 55 -5.45 -9.97 9.98
C PHE A 55 -4.36 -10.37 10.99
N GLU A 56 -4.68 -10.50 12.27
CA GLU A 56 -3.76 -10.96 13.31
C GLU A 56 -3.37 -12.43 13.11
N GLU A 57 -4.34 -13.31 12.87
CA GLU A 57 -4.15 -14.76 12.68
C GLU A 57 -3.30 -15.09 11.43
N THR A 58 -3.36 -14.24 10.40
CA THR A 58 -2.51 -14.36 9.20
C THR A 58 -1.09 -13.80 9.40
N GLY A 59 -0.75 -13.37 10.63
CA GLY A 59 0.55 -12.78 10.94
C GLY A 59 0.71 -11.34 10.45
N GLY A 60 -0.40 -10.66 10.13
CA GLY A 60 -0.40 -9.29 9.63
C GLY A 60 0.32 -8.31 10.56
N TRP A 61 0.22 -8.50 11.89
CA TRP A 61 0.93 -7.67 12.84
C TRP A 61 2.45 -7.86 12.80
N ALA A 62 2.92 -9.11 12.65
CA ALA A 62 4.35 -9.39 12.48
C ALA A 62 4.91 -8.71 11.22
N LEU A 63 4.14 -8.70 10.12
CA LEU A 63 4.51 -7.98 8.89
C LEU A 63 4.60 -6.47 9.08
N VAL A 64 3.72 -5.89 9.92
CA VAL A 64 3.79 -4.48 10.30
C VAL A 64 5.05 -4.22 11.11
N GLU A 65 5.32 -5.02 12.12
CA GLU A 65 6.52 -4.91 12.96
C GLU A 65 7.81 -5.01 12.14
N GLU A 66 7.87 -5.88 11.14
CA GLU A 66 9.01 -5.97 10.20
C GLU A 66 9.26 -4.67 9.42
N GLN A 67 8.24 -3.81 9.27
CA GLN A 67 8.44 -2.49 8.66
C GLN A 67 9.09 -1.49 9.62
N PHE A 68 9.31 -1.83 10.90
CA PHE A 68 9.94 -0.97 11.89
C PHE A 68 11.19 -1.63 12.50
N SER A 69 12.24 -0.84 12.70
CA SER A 69 13.44 -1.23 13.43
C SER A 69 13.76 -0.12 14.42
N GLU A 70 13.92 -0.46 15.69
CA GLU A 70 14.20 0.51 16.78
C GLU A 70 13.18 1.67 16.83
N GLY A 71 11.89 1.37 16.59
CA GLY A 71 10.81 2.36 16.60
C GLY A 71 10.81 3.32 15.41
N LYS A 72 11.69 3.12 14.43
CA LYS A 72 11.71 3.89 13.17
C LYS A 72 11.28 2.99 12.02
N LEU A 73 10.44 3.54 11.13
CA LEU A 73 10.08 2.87 9.89
C LEU A 73 11.37 2.51 9.12
N VAL A 74 11.57 1.24 8.83
CA VAL A 74 12.66 0.73 8.01
C VAL A 74 12.59 1.45 6.67
N LYS A 75 13.51 2.39 6.48
CA LYS A 75 13.62 3.13 5.23
C LYS A 75 13.96 2.12 4.15
N ARG A 76 13.02 1.86 3.22
CA ARG A 76 13.31 1.03 2.03
C ARG A 76 14.63 1.52 1.44
N SER A 77 15.57 0.59 1.24
CA SER A 77 16.88 0.94 0.67
C SER A 77 16.68 1.68 -0.64
N GLN A 78 16.95 3.00 -0.62
CA GLN A 78 16.99 3.80 -1.83
C GLN A 78 18.17 3.27 -2.65
N GLY A 79 17.88 2.44 -3.65
CA GLY A 79 18.90 1.82 -4.48
C GLY A 79 18.47 0.55 -5.20
N LYS A 80 17.50 -0.23 -4.69
CA LYS A 80 17.04 -1.42 -5.41
C LYS A 80 16.04 -1.03 -6.51
N PRO A 81 16.37 -1.17 -7.81
CA PRO A 81 15.40 -0.93 -8.87
C PRO A 81 14.20 -1.84 -8.67
N ARG A 82 13.00 -1.31 -8.98
CA ARG A 82 11.67 -1.84 -8.64
C ARG A 82 11.42 -3.35 -8.87
N ARG A 83 12.28 -4.10 -9.55
CA ARG A 83 12.15 -5.55 -9.81
C ARG A 83 13.53 -6.19 -10.03
N PRO A 84 14.18 -6.84 -9.03
CA PRO A 84 15.43 -7.58 -9.25
C PRO A 84 15.27 -8.69 -10.30
N LEU A 85 14.08 -9.29 -10.37
CA LEU A 85 13.70 -10.29 -11.36
C LEU A 85 13.91 -9.80 -12.80
N ASN A 86 13.69 -8.51 -13.08
CA ASN A 86 13.83 -7.96 -14.43
C ASN A 86 15.30 -7.75 -14.81
N ALA A 87 16.15 -7.35 -13.86
CA ALA A 87 17.57 -7.16 -14.12
C ALA A 87 18.27 -8.51 -14.37
N GLU A 88 17.98 -9.51 -13.53
CA GLU A 88 18.52 -10.86 -13.69
C GLU A 88 18.02 -11.53 -14.98
N SER A 89 16.73 -11.38 -15.31
CA SER A 89 16.16 -11.90 -16.56
C SER A 89 16.80 -11.26 -17.80
N VAL A 90 17.08 -9.95 -17.78
CA VAL A 90 17.81 -9.27 -18.87
C VAL A 90 19.23 -9.84 -19.01
N LYS A 91 19.95 -10.05 -17.89
CA LYS A 91 21.31 -10.64 -17.93
C LYS A 91 21.30 -12.07 -18.44
N ALA A 92 20.35 -12.89 -18.02
CA ALA A 92 20.22 -14.29 -18.46
C ALA A 92 19.92 -14.39 -19.96
N LEU A 93 18.99 -13.58 -20.48
CA LEU A 93 18.67 -13.57 -21.91
C LEU A 93 19.80 -12.97 -22.76
N LYS A 94 20.54 -11.98 -22.23
CA LYS A 94 21.77 -11.47 -22.87
C LYS A 94 22.84 -12.56 -22.98
N ALA A 95 23.04 -13.36 -21.94
CA ALA A 95 23.98 -14.47 -21.95
C ALA A 95 23.59 -15.56 -22.97
N GLN A 96 22.31 -15.68 -23.30
CA GLN A 96 21.79 -16.54 -24.37
C GLN A 96 21.96 -15.93 -25.77
N GLY A 97 22.59 -14.76 -25.90
CA GLY A 97 22.88 -14.11 -27.18
C GLY A 97 21.71 -13.29 -27.77
N LEU A 98 20.62 -13.09 -27.03
CA LEU A 98 19.49 -12.30 -27.53
C LEU A 98 19.82 -10.80 -27.55
N ASP A 99 19.32 -10.11 -28.57
CA ASP A 99 19.49 -8.67 -28.67
C ASP A 99 18.55 -7.89 -27.73
N ARG A 100 18.87 -6.60 -27.52
CA ARG A 100 18.11 -5.72 -26.63
C ARG A 100 16.65 -5.54 -27.04
N LYS A 101 16.34 -5.63 -28.34
CA LYS A 101 14.98 -5.44 -28.86
C LYS A 101 14.13 -6.66 -28.52
N THR A 102 14.63 -7.85 -28.81
CA THR A 102 13.96 -9.12 -28.51
C THR A 102 13.75 -9.29 -27.01
N ILE A 103 14.71 -8.89 -26.17
CA ILE A 103 14.56 -8.95 -24.71
C ILE A 103 13.50 -7.97 -24.20
N ALA A 104 13.46 -6.76 -24.73
CA ALA A 104 12.44 -5.77 -24.38
C ALA A 104 11.02 -6.28 -24.70
N GLU A 105 10.85 -6.86 -25.89
CA GLU A 105 9.60 -7.47 -26.33
C GLU A 105 9.22 -8.69 -25.48
N LYS A 106 10.19 -9.58 -25.20
CA LYS A 106 9.97 -10.82 -24.42
C LYS A 106 9.65 -10.56 -22.94
N LEU A 107 10.21 -9.51 -22.35
CA LEU A 107 10.00 -9.16 -20.94
C LEU A 107 8.93 -8.07 -20.73
N GLY A 108 8.33 -7.54 -21.80
CA GLY A 108 7.38 -6.44 -21.72
C GLY A 108 7.99 -5.16 -21.11
N LEU A 109 9.28 -4.91 -21.34
CA LEU A 109 10.02 -3.78 -20.80
C LEU A 109 10.28 -2.72 -21.89
N ALA A 110 10.35 -1.45 -21.49
CA ALA A 110 10.86 -0.43 -22.39
C ALA A 110 12.33 -0.69 -22.74
N ARG A 111 12.74 -0.40 -23.98
CA ARG A 111 14.13 -0.58 -24.42
C ARG A 111 15.13 0.20 -23.55
N SER A 112 14.75 1.37 -23.06
CA SER A 112 15.55 2.17 -22.12
C SER A 112 15.76 1.47 -20.77
N THR A 113 14.77 0.70 -20.30
CA THR A 113 14.87 -0.13 -19.10
C THR A 113 15.82 -1.31 -19.32
N VAL A 114 15.74 -1.98 -20.47
CA VAL A 114 16.69 -3.04 -20.85
C VAL A 114 18.11 -2.47 -20.95
N GLN A 115 18.30 -1.32 -21.60
CA GLN A 115 19.60 -0.64 -21.70
C GLN A 115 20.18 -0.30 -20.32
N LYS A 116 19.35 0.14 -19.38
CA LYS A 116 19.77 0.43 -18.00
C LYS A 116 20.29 -0.83 -17.30
N TYR A 117 19.66 -1.98 -17.50
CA TYR A 117 20.10 -3.26 -16.93
C TYR A 117 21.21 -3.96 -17.72
N TRP A 118 21.49 -3.52 -18.95
CA TRP A 118 22.47 -4.13 -19.84
C TRP A 118 23.93 -3.95 -19.38
N ASN A 119 24.18 -2.84 -18.67
CA ASN A 119 25.50 -2.39 -18.20
C ASN A 119 25.62 -2.33 -16.67
N SER A 120 24.55 -2.64 -15.93
CA SER A 120 24.60 -2.95 -14.49
C SER A 120 24.96 -4.41 -14.28
#